data_AF-A0A067H4I7-F1
#
_entry.id   AF-A0A067H4I7-F1
#
_cell.length_a   1.000
_cell.length_b   1.000
_cell.length_c   1.000
_cell.angle_alpha   90.00
_cell.angle_beta   90.00
_cell.angle_gamma   90.00
#
_symmetry.space_group_name_H-M   'P 1'
#
loop_
_entity.id
_entity.type
_entity.pdbx_description
1 polymer ?
#
loop_
_entity_poly.entity_id
_entity_poly.type
_entity_poly.pdbx_seq_one_letter_code
_entity_poly.pdbx_strand_id
1 'polypeptide(L)'
;MEDLLGWFLVFIFLISLLGILSYQLQLMYLTDLEGDYINPYDSAAQINMLVFPEFFTQGTLCILFLITEHWFMFLLSLPYLYFNVRLYTRRQHLVDVTEIYSQLTWEKHLRLYKLCYLIILLVLCIFWYCGSRCFDTLHESLFGLCEVTFKYVIGYFGLLEEISIDQASVLPTSLLTVFLVGVLRF
;
A
#
# COMPACT_ATOMS: atom_id res chain seq x y z
N MET A 1 -4.86 9.77 9.57
CA MET A 1 -6.04 8.86 9.57
C MET A 1 -6.53 8.57 8.15
N GLU A 2 -6.40 9.52 7.23
CA GLU A 2 -6.84 9.39 5.83
C GLU A 2 -6.07 8.28 5.06
N ASP A 3 -4.77 8.12 5.33
CA ASP A 3 -3.96 7.08 4.67
C ASP A 3 -4.41 5.67 5.05
N LEU A 4 -4.74 5.44 6.32
CA LEU A 4 -5.18 4.14 6.82
C LEU A 4 -6.49 3.71 6.13
N LEU A 5 -7.44 4.64 6.00
CA LEU A 5 -8.72 4.39 5.34
C LEU A 5 -8.52 4.09 3.85
N GLY A 6 -7.62 4.81 3.17
CA GLY A 6 -7.26 4.54 1.78
C GLY A 6 -6.74 3.12 1.57
N TRP A 7 -5.81 2.67 2.41
CA TRP A 7 -5.31 1.29 2.38
C TRP A 7 -6.40 0.25 2.63
N PHE A 8 -7.27 0.46 3.62
CA PHE A 8 -8.42 -0.43 3.87
C PHE A 8 -9.36 -0.53 2.67
N LEU A 9 -9.69 0.59 2.03
CA LEU A 9 -10.51 0.60 0.83
C LEU A 9 -9.84 -0.22 -0.28
N VAL A 10 -8.54 0.02 -0.55
CA VAL A 10 -7.79 -0.74 -1.54
C VAL A 10 -7.88 -2.24 -1.24
N PHE A 11 -7.65 -2.68 -0.01
CA PHE A 11 -7.74 -4.11 0.35
C PHE A 11 -9.13 -4.69 0.10
N ILE A 12 -10.20 -3.96 0.43
CA ILE A 12 -11.59 -4.41 0.18
C ILE A 12 -11.81 -4.63 -1.32
N PHE A 13 -11.42 -3.67 -2.17
CA PHE A 13 -11.55 -3.79 -3.62
C PHE A 13 -10.69 -4.93 -4.20
N LEU A 14 -9.48 -5.12 -3.67
CA LEU A 14 -8.55 -6.18 -4.11
C LEU A 14 -9.07 -7.58 -3.74
N ILE A 15 -9.61 -7.74 -2.53
CA ILE A 15 -10.27 -8.97 -2.08
C ILE A 15 -11.54 -9.23 -2.89
N SER A 16 -12.34 -8.20 -3.18
CA SER A 16 -13.53 -8.32 -4.02
C SER A 16 -13.17 -8.82 -5.43
N LEU A 17 -12.13 -8.27 -6.06
CA LEU A 17 -11.61 -8.74 -7.34
C LEU A 17 -11.13 -10.19 -7.29
N LEU A 18 -10.39 -10.56 -6.23
CA LEU A 18 -9.97 -11.95 -5.99
C LEU A 18 -11.19 -12.89 -5.91
N GLY A 19 -12.23 -12.49 -5.19
CA GLY A 19 -13.47 -13.25 -5.05
C GLY A 19 -14.23 -13.42 -6.36
N ILE A 20 -14.31 -12.38 -7.18
CA ILE A 20 -14.96 -12.44 -8.50
C ILE A 20 -14.19 -13.40 -9.42
N LEU A 21 -12.86 -13.29 -9.48
CA LEU A 21 -12.03 -14.16 -10.32
C LEU A 21 -12.04 -15.61 -9.84
N SER A 22 -11.98 -15.85 -8.53
CA SER A 22 -12.03 -17.19 -7.97
C SER A 22 -13.40 -17.84 -8.20
N TYR A 23 -14.49 -17.07 -8.11
CA TYR A 23 -15.84 -17.56 -8.44
C TYR A 23 -15.95 -17.94 -9.92
N GLN A 24 -15.46 -17.11 -10.85
CA GLN A 24 -15.42 -17.45 -12.29
C GLN A 24 -14.60 -18.73 -12.54
N LEU A 25 -13.44 -18.89 -11.89
CA LEU A 25 -12.60 -20.07 -12.04
C LEU A 25 -13.28 -21.32 -11.46
N GLN A 26 -13.97 -21.18 -10.32
CA GLN A 26 -14.74 -22.25 -9.71
C GLN A 26 -15.86 -22.71 -10.63
N LEU A 27 -16.60 -21.79 -11.27
CA LEU A 27 -17.62 -22.15 -12.26
C LEU A 27 -17.04 -22.95 -13.42
N MET A 28 -15.88 -22.55 -13.97
CA MET A 28 -15.22 -23.28 -15.06
C MET A 28 -14.71 -24.65 -14.61
N TYR A 29 -14.09 -24.75 -13.43
CA TYR A 29 -13.57 -26.01 -12.91
C TYR A 29 -14.68 -26.99 -12.51
N LEU A 30 -15.77 -26.51 -11.92
CA LEU A 30 -16.91 -27.34 -11.58
C LEU A 30 -17.60 -27.88 -12.84
N THR A 31 -17.71 -27.05 -13.89
CA THR A 31 -18.23 -27.48 -15.19
C THR A 31 -17.38 -28.59 -15.83
N ASP A 32 -16.05 -28.62 -15.58
CA ASP A 32 -15.19 -29.73 -16.03
C ASP A 32 -15.43 -31.04 -15.23
N LEU A 33 -15.75 -30.97 -13.93
CA LEU A 33 -15.96 -32.15 -13.07
C LEU A 33 -17.39 -32.72 -13.14
N GLU A 34 -18.40 -31.87 -13.23
CA GLU A 34 -19.81 -32.24 -13.40
C GLU A 34 -20.18 -32.34 -14.90
N GLY A 35 -19.18 -32.50 -15.77
CA GLY A 35 -19.19 -32.24 -17.23
C GLY A 35 -20.22 -32.95 -18.10
N ASP A 36 -21.10 -33.77 -17.51
CA ASP A 36 -22.23 -34.39 -18.21
C ASP A 36 -23.61 -33.85 -17.78
N TYR A 37 -23.72 -33.04 -16.70
CA TYR A 37 -25.01 -32.61 -16.14
C TYR A 37 -25.28 -31.10 -16.22
N ILE A 38 -24.24 -30.26 -16.31
CA ILE A 38 -24.38 -28.80 -16.42
C ILE A 38 -24.24 -28.34 -17.87
N ASN A 39 -25.21 -27.53 -18.31
CA ASN A 39 -25.20 -26.94 -19.63
C ASN A 39 -24.10 -25.86 -19.73
N PRO A 40 -23.14 -25.97 -20.67
CA PRO A 40 -22.09 -24.97 -20.87
C PRO A 40 -22.63 -23.57 -21.20
N TYR A 41 -23.84 -23.48 -21.77
CA TYR A 41 -24.48 -22.19 -22.05
C TYR A 41 -24.79 -21.39 -20.77
N ASP A 42 -25.22 -22.07 -19.70
CA ASP A 42 -25.62 -21.40 -18.46
C ASP A 42 -24.39 -20.87 -17.72
N SER A 43 -23.31 -21.65 -17.68
CA SER A 43 -22.01 -21.21 -17.12
C SER A 43 -21.43 -20.04 -17.91
N ALA A 44 -21.52 -20.05 -19.25
CA ALA A 44 -21.03 -18.96 -20.10
C ALA A 44 -21.79 -17.64 -19.86
N ALA A 45 -23.12 -17.72 -19.73
CA ALA A 45 -23.96 -16.56 -19.43
C ALA A 45 -23.64 -15.95 -18.05
N GLN A 46 -23.45 -16.79 -17.04
CA GLN A 46 -23.06 -16.34 -15.69
C GLN A 46 -21.68 -15.68 -15.68
N ILE A 47 -20.69 -16.30 -16.35
CA ILE A 47 -19.35 -15.73 -16.50
C ILE A 47 -19.43 -14.35 -17.16
N ASN A 48 -20.21 -14.22 -18.22
CA ASN A 48 -20.36 -12.96 -18.93
C ASN A 48 -20.97 -11.85 -18.05
N MET A 49 -21.93 -12.19 -17.19
CA MET A 49 -22.49 -11.25 -16.22
C MET A 49 -21.44 -10.76 -15.20
N LEU A 50 -20.45 -11.61 -14.87
CA LEU A 50 -19.36 -11.30 -13.94
C LEU A 50 -18.19 -10.53 -14.57
N VAL A 51 -18.12 -10.47 -15.90
CA VAL A 51 -17.10 -9.68 -16.60
C VAL A 51 -17.28 -8.19 -16.27
N PHE A 52 -18.51 -7.68 -16.28
CA PHE A 52 -18.75 -6.26 -15.98
C PHE A 52 -18.26 -5.83 -14.58
N PRO A 53 -18.60 -6.51 -13.47
CA PRO A 53 -18.08 -6.15 -12.15
C PRO A 53 -16.56 -6.31 -12.03
N GLU A 54 -15.92 -7.27 -12.72
CA GLU A 54 -14.45 -7.37 -12.76
C GLU A 54 -13.81 -6.07 -13.30
N PHE A 55 -14.30 -5.59 -14.45
CA PHE A 55 -13.79 -4.38 -15.09
C PHE A 55 -14.01 -3.13 -14.24
N PHE A 56 -15.21 -3.02 -13.66
CA PHE A 56 -15.57 -1.90 -12.79
C PHE A 56 -14.69 -1.85 -11.53
N THR A 57 -14.50 -3.00 -10.88
CA THR A 57 -13.73 -3.11 -9.64
C THR A 57 -12.25 -2.80 -9.90
N GLN A 58 -11.69 -3.27 -11.03
CA GLN A 58 -10.31 -2.94 -11.42
C GLN A 58 -10.12 -1.46 -11.76
N GLY A 59 -11.06 -0.88 -12.51
CA GLY A 59 -11.03 0.55 -12.84
C GLY A 59 -11.06 1.41 -11.57
N THR A 60 -11.94 1.06 -10.64
CA THR A 60 -12.06 1.74 -9.34
C THR A 60 -10.77 1.61 -8.52
N LEU A 61 -10.17 0.41 -8.47
CA LEU A 61 -8.90 0.17 -7.77
C LEU A 61 -7.75 1.00 -8.35
N CYS A 62 -7.69 1.16 -9.67
CA CYS A 62 -6.69 1.99 -10.35
C CYS A 62 -6.87 3.49 -10.02
N ILE A 63 -8.12 3.97 -9.98
CA ILE A 63 -8.43 5.36 -9.58
C ILE A 63 -8.07 5.59 -8.10
N LEU A 64 -8.36 4.63 -7.22
CA LEU A 64 -8.00 4.73 -5.80
C LEU A 64 -6.49 4.83 -5.60
N PHE A 65 -5.68 4.09 -6.36
CA PHE A 65 -4.21 4.24 -6.30
C PHE A 65 -3.73 5.62 -6.77
N LEU A 66 -4.43 6.25 -7.71
CA LEU A 66 -4.09 7.58 -8.20
C LEU A 66 -4.47 8.68 -7.20
N ILE A 67 -5.65 8.57 -6.57
CA ILE A 67 -6.10 9.50 -5.51
C ILE A 67 -5.22 9.41 -4.27
N THR A 68 -4.78 8.20 -3.92
CA THR A 68 -3.91 7.99 -2.75
C THR A 68 -2.42 8.24 -3.04
N GLU A 69 -2.08 8.75 -4.23
CA GLU A 69 -0.71 9.08 -4.66
C GLU A 69 0.28 7.88 -4.63
N HIS A 70 -0.21 6.65 -4.71
CA HIS A 70 0.62 5.43 -4.76
C HIS A 70 1.03 5.10 -6.20
N TRP A 71 1.86 5.95 -6.79
CA TRP A 71 2.29 5.86 -8.20
C TRP A 71 2.91 4.51 -8.58
N PHE A 72 3.67 3.89 -7.68
CA PHE A 72 4.29 2.58 -7.94
C PHE A 72 3.25 1.47 -8.07
N MET A 73 2.26 1.43 -7.16
CA MET A 73 1.17 0.43 -7.19
C MET A 73 0.23 0.67 -8.36
N PHE A 74 -0.02 1.94 -8.69
CA PHE A 74 -0.76 2.31 -9.91
C PHE A 74 -0.09 1.74 -11.15
N LEU A 75 1.22 1.96 -11.31
CA LEU A 75 1.99 1.48 -12.46
C LEU A 75 2.01 -0.05 -12.54
N LEU A 76 2.01 -0.74 -11.40
CA LEU A 76 1.86 -2.19 -11.35
C LEU A 76 0.42 -2.64 -11.68
N SER A 77 -0.62 -1.85 -11.40
CA SER A 77 -2.00 -2.21 -11.76
C SER A 77 -2.35 -1.97 -13.24
N LEU A 78 -1.57 -1.13 -13.94
CA LEU A 78 -1.82 -0.74 -15.33
C LEU A 78 -1.75 -1.88 -16.36
N PRO A 79 -0.80 -2.83 -16.33
CA PRO A 79 -0.74 -3.93 -17.29
C PRO A 79 -2.02 -4.77 -17.29
N TYR A 80 -2.59 -5.00 -16.10
CA TYR A 80 -3.85 -5.74 -15.96
C TYR A 80 -5.03 -4.93 -16.53
N LEU A 81 -5.12 -3.64 -16.21
CA LEU A 81 -6.16 -2.76 -16.75
C LEU A 81 -6.05 -2.67 -18.28
N TYR A 82 -4.84 -2.49 -18.81
CA TYR A 82 -4.56 -2.43 -20.24
C TYR A 82 -4.97 -3.73 -20.94
N PHE A 83 -4.65 -4.88 -20.36
CA PHE A 83 -5.07 -6.17 -20.89
C PHE A 83 -6.60 -6.26 -21.00
N ASN A 84 -7.33 -5.86 -19.96
CA ASN A 84 -8.80 -5.84 -19.95
C ASN A 84 -9.37 -4.86 -21.00
N VAL A 85 -8.84 -3.64 -21.10
CA VAL A 85 -9.26 -2.63 -22.10
C VAL A 85 -9.00 -3.12 -23.53
N ARG A 86 -7.86 -3.77 -23.77
CA ARG A 86 -7.52 -4.35 -25.07
C ARG A 86 -8.53 -5.43 -25.45
N LEU A 87 -8.90 -6.29 -24.51
CA LEU A 87 -9.92 -7.34 -24.71
C LEU A 87 -11.29 -6.74 -25.03
N TYR A 88 -11.68 -5.68 -24.32
CA TYR A 88 -12.92 -4.95 -24.59
C TYR A 88 -12.94 -4.34 -26.00
N THR A 89 -11.84 -3.70 -26.42
CA THR A 89 -11.70 -3.08 -27.74
C THR A 89 -11.80 -4.12 -28.87
N ARG A 90 -11.26 -5.32 -28.64
CA ARG A 90 -11.35 -6.45 -29.59
C ARG A 90 -12.72 -7.13 -29.60
N ARG A 91 -13.68 -6.69 -28.77
CA ARG A 91 -15.02 -7.28 -28.59
C ARG A 91 -14.98 -8.75 -28.11
N GLN A 92 -13.83 -9.23 -27.66
CA GLN A 92 -13.60 -10.59 -27.15
C GLN A 92 -13.84 -10.70 -25.64
N HIS A 93 -14.59 -9.77 -25.05
CA HIS A 93 -14.91 -9.80 -23.61
C HIS A 93 -16.06 -10.76 -23.28
N LEU A 94 -16.90 -11.08 -24.28
CA LEU A 94 -17.98 -12.04 -24.19
C LEU A 94 -17.42 -13.41 -24.58
N VAL A 95 -17.72 -14.43 -23.78
CA VAL A 95 -17.37 -15.81 -24.12
C VAL A 95 -18.40 -16.31 -25.14
N ASP A 96 -17.96 -16.60 -26.37
CA ASP A 96 -18.84 -17.09 -27.44
C ASP A 96 -19.06 -18.60 -27.32
N VAL A 97 -20.33 -19.02 -27.31
CA VAL A 97 -20.72 -20.39 -26.95
C VAL A 97 -20.41 -21.41 -28.05
N THR A 98 -20.29 -20.95 -29.29
CA THR A 98 -20.03 -21.83 -30.44
C THR A 98 -18.56 -22.26 -30.57
N GLU A 99 -17.61 -21.50 -30.02
CA GLU A 99 -16.17 -21.83 -30.03
C GLU A 99 -15.61 -22.25 -28.66
N ILE A 100 -16.46 -22.26 -27.63
CA ILE A 100 -16.06 -22.43 -26.22
C ILE A 100 -15.15 -23.63 -26.02
N TYR A 101 -15.50 -24.80 -26.56
CA TYR A 101 -14.77 -26.05 -26.30
C TYR A 101 -13.36 -26.08 -26.89
N SER A 102 -13.11 -25.35 -27.98
CA SER A 102 -11.78 -25.31 -28.61
C SER A 102 -10.83 -24.34 -27.87
N GLN A 103 -11.37 -23.28 -27.25
CA GLN A 103 -10.57 -22.23 -26.61
C GLN A 103 -10.60 -22.29 -25.07
N LEU A 104 -11.43 -23.16 -24.47
CA LEU A 104 -11.67 -23.22 -23.03
C LEU A 104 -10.39 -23.41 -22.21
N THR A 105 -9.53 -24.33 -22.63
CA THR A 105 -8.29 -24.65 -21.92
C THR A 105 -7.36 -23.44 -21.87
N TRP A 106 -7.29 -22.68 -22.98
CA TRP A 106 -6.47 -21.47 -23.07
C TRP A 106 -7.02 -20.35 -22.18
N GLU A 107 -8.33 -20.08 -22.25
CA GLU A 107 -9.02 -19.08 -21.42
C GLU A 107 -8.89 -19.38 -19.93
N LYS A 108 -8.97 -20.66 -19.55
CA LYS A 108 -8.78 -21.13 -18.16
C LYS A 108 -7.37 -20.81 -17.66
N HIS A 109 -6.34 -21.10 -18.43
CA HIS A 109 -4.96 -20.77 -18.06
C HIS A 109 -4.73 -19.26 -17.97
N LEU A 110 -5.36 -18.48 -18.85
CA LEU A 110 -5.24 -17.02 -18.84
C LEU A 110 -5.88 -16.40 -17.59
N ARG A 111 -7.05 -16.89 -17.17
CA ARG A 111 -7.70 -16.47 -15.92
C ARG A 111 -6.95 -16.90 -14.67
N LEU A 112 -6.34 -18.10 -14.68
CA LEU A 112 -5.45 -18.53 -13.61
C LEU A 112 -4.24 -17.59 -13.48
N TYR A 113 -3.63 -17.19 -14.60
CA TYR A 113 -2.53 -16.25 -14.60
C TYR A 113 -2.94 -14.87 -14.05
N LYS A 114 -4.13 -14.38 -14.43
CA LYS A 114 -4.72 -13.15 -13.85
C LYS A 114 -4.88 -13.27 -12.32
N LEU A 115 -5.36 -14.41 -11.83
CA LEU A 115 -5.52 -14.65 -10.39
C LEU A 115 -4.16 -14.65 -9.67
N CYS A 116 -3.16 -15.36 -10.19
CA CYS A 116 -1.81 -15.36 -9.65
C CYS A 116 -1.20 -13.96 -9.60
N TYR A 117 -1.40 -13.18 -10.67
CA TYR A 117 -0.97 -11.78 -10.71
C TYR A 117 -1.61 -10.94 -9.59
N LEU A 118 -2.92 -11.12 -9.37
CA LEU A 118 -3.66 -10.41 -8.34
C LEU A 118 -3.22 -10.81 -6.91
N ILE A 119 -2.88 -12.08 -6.69
CA ILE A 119 -2.33 -12.56 -5.41
C ILE A 119 -0.95 -11.93 -5.15
N ILE A 120 -0.08 -11.89 -6.17
CA ILE A 120 1.23 -11.24 -6.06
C ILE A 120 1.05 -9.74 -5.74
N LEU A 121 0.11 -9.08 -6.43
CA LEU A 121 -0.24 -7.68 -6.17
C LEU A 121 -0.74 -7.47 -4.73
N LEU A 122 -1.57 -8.38 -4.20
CA LEU A 122 -2.03 -8.35 -2.80
C LEU A 122 -0.85 -8.43 -1.83
N VAL A 123 0.06 -9.39 -2.02
CA VAL A 123 1.23 -9.58 -1.15
C VAL A 123 2.15 -8.35 -1.21
N LEU A 124 2.36 -7.77 -2.39
CA LEU A 124 3.13 -6.54 -2.56
C LEU A 124 2.46 -5.36 -1.85
N CYS A 125 1.13 -5.23 -1.92
CA CYS A 125 0.39 -4.20 -1.19
C CYS A 125 0.57 -4.35 0.33
N ILE A 126 0.48 -5.57 0.87
CA ILE A 126 0.69 -5.84 2.29
C ILE A 126 2.14 -5.52 2.69
N PHE A 127 3.12 -5.95 1.89
CA PHE A 127 4.52 -5.65 2.13
C PHE A 127 4.81 -4.15 2.16
N TRP A 128 4.26 -3.40 1.21
CA TRP A 128 4.42 -1.96 1.14
C TRP A 128 3.76 -1.25 2.32
N TYR A 129 2.52 -1.64 2.67
CA TYR A 129 1.81 -1.13 3.83
C TYR A 129 2.62 -1.33 5.13
N CYS A 130 3.14 -2.54 5.36
CA CYS A 130 3.99 -2.84 6.51
C CYS A 130 5.31 -2.03 6.47
N GLY A 131 5.92 -1.88 5.29
CA GLY A 131 7.14 -1.11 5.09
C GLY A 131 6.97 0.36 5.42
N SER A 132 5.92 1.00 4.92
CA SER A 132 5.58 2.40 5.23
C SER A 132 5.42 2.62 6.74
N ARG A 133 4.68 1.74 7.43
CA ARG A 133 4.48 1.86 8.88
C ARG A 133 5.74 1.61 9.70
N CYS A 134 6.60 0.69 9.26
CA CYS A 134 7.88 0.43 9.92
C CYS A 134 8.82 1.64 9.79
N PHE A 135 8.86 2.28 8.63
CA PHE A 135 9.63 3.50 8.39
C PHE A 135 9.12 4.66 9.26
N ASP A 136 7.81 4.87 9.34
CA ASP A 136 7.20 5.92 10.18
C ASP A 136 7.53 5.72 11.67
N THR A 137 7.49 4.46 12.14
CA THR A 137 7.83 4.11 13.53
C THR A 137 9.31 4.38 13.84
N LEU A 138 10.20 4.17 12.87
CA LEU A 138 11.63 4.44 13.02
C LEU A 138 11.93 5.97 13.05
N HIS A 139 11.19 6.75 12.25
CA HIS A 139 11.34 8.21 12.22
C HIS A 139 10.86 8.86 13.52
N GLU A 140 9.70 8.46 14.06
CA GLU A 140 9.22 8.96 15.36
C GLU A 140 10.17 8.61 16.51
N SER A 141 10.71 7.39 16.53
CA SER A 141 11.63 6.97 17.59
C SER A 141 12.97 7.73 17.56
N LEU A 142 13.48 8.07 16.37
CA LEU A 142 14.70 8.87 16.22
C LEU A 142 14.48 10.35 16.57
N PHE A 143 13.35 10.92 16.15
CA PHE A 143 12.98 12.31 16.48
C PHE A 143 12.69 12.48 17.98
N GLY A 144 12.02 11.51 18.60
CA GLY A 144 11.80 11.48 20.05
C GLY A 144 13.10 11.40 20.86
N LEU A 145 14.10 10.64 20.39
CA LEU A 145 15.41 10.61 21.03
C LEU A 145 16.11 11.98 20.95
N CYS A 146 16.03 12.64 19.78
CA CYS A 146 16.64 13.95 19.56
C CYS A 146 16.01 15.04 20.45
N GLU A 147 14.68 15.04 20.60
CA GLU A 147 13.97 16.00 21.45
C GLU A 147 14.28 15.81 22.94
N VAL A 148 14.34 14.56 23.41
CA VAL A 148 14.74 14.24 24.79
C VAL A 148 16.17 14.71 25.05
N THR A 149 17.08 14.48 24.10
CA THR A 149 18.48 14.91 24.21
C THR A 149 18.58 16.44 24.27
N PHE A 150 17.81 17.16 23.45
CA PHE A 150 17.81 18.62 23.40
C PHE A 150 17.26 19.25 24.69
N LYS A 151 16.17 18.71 25.25
CA LYS A 151 15.62 19.13 26.55
C LYS A 151 16.61 18.88 27.69
N TYR A 152 17.33 17.77 27.65
CA TYR A 152 18.35 17.45 28.65
C TYR A 152 19.53 18.43 28.59
N VAL A 153 20.01 18.75 27.39
CA VAL A 153 21.11 19.74 27.20
C VAL A 153 20.71 21.14 27.66
N ILE A 154 19.50 21.61 27.31
CA ILE A 154 18.99 22.92 27.78
C ILE A 154 18.82 22.93 29.30
N GLY A 155 18.31 21.85 29.89
CA GLY A 155 18.16 21.72 31.34
C GLY A 155 19.51 21.79 32.07
N TYR A 156 20.55 21.14 31.54
CA TYR A 156 21.90 21.23 32.10
C TYR A 156 22.50 22.63 31.99
N PHE A 157 22.25 23.33 30.88
CA PHE A 157 22.75 24.70 30.67
C PHE A 157 22.10 25.68 31.66
N GLY A 158 20.78 25.58 31.88
CA GLY A 158 20.08 26.42 32.86
C GLY A 158 20.52 26.16 34.31
N LEU A 159 20.82 24.91 34.65
CA LEU A 159 21.30 24.53 35.99
C LEU A 159 22.75 25.01 36.24
N LEU A 160 23.58 25.02 35.19
CA LEU A 160 24.92 25.63 35.23
C LEU A 160 24.87 27.15 35.42
N GLU A 161 23.89 27.82 34.80
CA GLU A 161 23.70 29.26 34.91
C GLU A 161 23.22 29.67 36.32
N GLU A 162 22.32 28.91 36.94
CA GLU A 162 21.94 29.14 38.36
C GLU A 162 23.10 28.91 39.32
N ILE A 163 23.89 27.83 39.16
CA ILE A 163 25.07 27.58 40.00
C ILE A 163 26.14 28.68 39.83
N SER A 164 26.29 29.21 38.60
CA SER A 164 27.20 30.33 38.32
C SER A 164 26.77 31.62 39.02
N ILE A 165 25.46 31.89 39.10
CA ILE A 165 24.92 33.12 39.71
C ILE A 165 25.04 33.07 41.24
N ASP A 166 24.79 31.91 41.85
CA ASP A 166 24.96 31.73 43.29
C ASP A 166 26.42 31.89 43.73
N GLN A 167 27.38 31.38 42.95
CA GLN A 167 28.82 31.54 43.24
C GLN A 167 29.34 32.98 42.99
N ALA A 168 28.73 33.73 42.08
CA ALA A 168 29.10 35.13 41.81
C ALA A 168 28.64 36.11 42.92
N SER A 169 27.60 35.75 43.67
CA SER A 169 27.08 36.57 44.79
C SER A 169 27.95 36.54 46.05
N VAL A 170 28.92 35.60 46.14
CA VAL A 170 29.77 35.37 47.32
C VAL A 170 31.20 35.88 47.11
N LEU A 171 31.58 36.32 45.91
CA LEU A 171 32.97 36.67 45.59
C LEU A 171 33.25 38.18 45.77
N PRO A 172 34.22 38.58 46.62
CA PRO A 172 34.56 39.98 46.81
C PRO A 172 35.09 40.62 45.51
N THR A 173 34.70 41.87 45.27
CA THR A 173 34.89 42.67 44.04
C THR A 173 36.34 42.78 43.52
N SER A 174 37.34 42.30 44.25
CA SER A 174 38.75 42.30 43.86
C SER A 174 39.15 41.14 42.92
N LEU A 175 38.39 40.05 42.90
CA LEU A 175 38.74 38.83 42.13
C LEU A 175 38.11 38.80 40.73
N LEU A 176 37.05 39.58 40.53
CA LEU A 176 36.31 39.69 39.27
C LEU A 176 37.14 40.35 38.16
N THR A 177 38.03 41.28 38.52
CA THR A 177 39.01 41.89 37.59
C THR A 177 40.09 40.92 37.11
N VAL A 178 40.48 39.93 37.92
CA VAL A 178 41.50 38.95 37.52
C VAL A 178 40.93 37.93 36.53
N PHE A 179 39.65 37.56 36.70
CA PHE A 179 38.98 36.59 35.82
C PHE A 179 38.64 37.19 34.44
N LEU A 180 38.21 38.45 34.39
CA LEU A 180 37.91 39.16 33.12
C LEU A 180 39.14 39.36 32.23
N VAL A 181 40.32 39.56 32.82
CA VAL A 181 41.60 39.68 32.08
C VAL A 181 42.08 38.32 31.53
N GLY A 182 41.69 37.21 32.16
CA GLY A 182 42.04 35.86 31.69
C GLY A 182 41.20 35.37 30.50
N VAL A 183 39.92 35.76 30.45
CA VAL A 183 38.98 35.30 29.41
C VAL A 183 39.10 36.10 28.10
N LEU A 184 39.49 37.38 28.14
CA LEU A 184 39.64 38.20 26.92
C LEU A 184 40.94 37.92 26.12
N ARG A 185 41.72 36.90 26.50
CA ARG A 185 42.99 36.53 25.84
C ARG A 185 42.93 35.19 25.09
N PHE A 186 41.73 34.66 24.86
CA PHE A 186 41.46 33.51 23.98
C PHE A 186 40.38 33.84 22.96
#